data_AF-A0A259LL32-F1
#
_entry.id   AF-A0A259LL32-F1
#
_cell.length_a   1.000
_cell.length_b   1.000
_cell.length_c   1.000
_cell.angle_alpha   90.00
_cell.angle_beta   90.00
_cell.angle_gamma   90.00
#
_symmetry.space_group_name_H-M   'P 1'
#
loop_
_entity.id
_entity.type
_entity.pdbx_description
1 polymer ?
#
loop_
_entity_poly.entity_id
_entity_poly.type
_entity_poly.pdbx_seq_one_letter_code
_entity_poly.pdbx_strand_id
1 'polypeptide(L)' 'RLDAVKGSLSVAVSDQEFAARVPEKADLSAYHHGFGRELFGWLRRSSSNPEEGASFFWNHEA' A
#
# COMPACT_ATOMS: atom_id res chain seq x y z
N ARG A 1 15.08 -9.98 -2.85
CA ARG A 1 15.83 -10.90 -1.98
C ARG A 1 15.40 -10.65 -0.54
N LEU A 2 14.94 -11.70 0.14
CA LEU A 2 14.64 -11.69 1.57
C LEU A 2 15.86 -12.23 2.34
N ASP A 3 16.32 -11.51 3.35
CA ASP A 3 17.30 -11.97 4.34
C ASP A 3 16.73 -11.71 5.74
N ALA A 4 16.10 -12.74 6.31
CA ALA A 4 15.45 -12.65 7.61
C ALA A 4 16.45 -12.53 8.77
N VAL A 5 17.70 -12.99 8.61
CA VAL A 5 18.72 -12.92 9.67
C VAL A 5 19.22 -11.49 9.83
N LYS A 6 19.42 -10.79 8.70
CA LYS A 6 19.79 -9.37 8.70
C LYS A 6 18.58 -8.43 8.78
N GLY A 7 17.37 -8.95 8.66
CA GLY A 7 16.14 -8.16 8.64
C GLY A 7 15.99 -7.27 7.41
N SER A 8 16.47 -7.73 6.24
CA SER A 8 16.45 -6.92 5.02
C SER A 8 15.62 -7.55 3.90
N LEU A 9 14.98 -6.67 3.12
CA LEU A 9 14.24 -7.01 1.92
C LEU A 9 14.66 -6.03 0.81
N SER A 10 15.12 -6.55 -0.31
CA SER A 10 15.58 -5.74 -1.46
C SER A 10 15.04 -6.23 -2.80
N VAL A 11 15.00 -5.37 -3.81
CA VAL A 11 14.68 -5.74 -5.19
C VAL A 11 15.97 -6.05 -5.95
N ALA A 12 15.98 -7.07 -6.82
CA ALA A 12 17.19 -7.51 -7.53
C ALA A 12 17.46 -6.69 -8.81
N VAL A 13 17.47 -5.37 -8.68
CA VAL A 13 17.79 -4.39 -9.74
C VAL A 13 18.57 -3.24 -9.12
N SER A 14 19.23 -2.41 -9.94
CA SER A 14 19.89 -1.20 -9.42
C SER A 14 18.87 -0.14 -8.99
N ASP A 15 19.24 0.71 -8.02
CA ASP A 15 18.38 1.81 -7.56
C ASP A 15 18.04 2.79 -8.69
N GLN A 16 19.00 3.07 -9.57
CA GLN A 16 18.80 3.93 -10.73
C GLN A 16 17.78 3.35 -11.71
N GLU A 17 17.88 2.04 -12.00
CA GLU A 17 16.92 1.35 -12.86
C GLU A 17 15.54 1.34 -12.23
N PHE A 18 15.46 1.08 -10.92
CA PHE A 18 14.18 1.04 -10.21
C PHE A 18 13.48 2.40 -10.18
N ALA A 19 14.23 3.48 -9.87
CA ALA A 19 13.70 4.84 -9.82
C ALA A 19 13.26 5.38 -11.18
N ALA A 20 13.83 4.86 -12.29
CA ALA A 20 13.44 5.27 -13.64
C ALA A 20 12.12 4.66 -14.11
N ARG A 21 11.57 3.65 -13.41
CA ARG A 21 10.33 2.98 -13.80
C ARG A 21 9.12 3.86 -13.48
N VAL A 22 8.17 3.90 -14.41
CA VAL A 22 6.84 4.47 -14.14
C VAL A 22 6.04 3.46 -13.31
N PRO A 23 5.50 3.85 -12.14
CA PRO A 23 4.63 2.95 -11.36
C PRO A 23 3.36 2.59 -12.13
N GLU A 24 3.05 1.30 -12.18
CA GLU A 24 1.81 0.81 -12.77
C GLU A 24 0.61 1.22 -11.91
N LYS A 25 -0.49 1.62 -12.57
CA LYS A 25 -1.74 1.98 -11.89
C LYS A 25 -2.71 0.81 -11.94
N ALA A 26 -2.75 0.01 -10.87
CA ALA A 26 -3.68 -1.11 -10.77
C ALA A 26 -5.15 -0.63 -10.79
N ASP A 27 -5.99 -1.30 -11.58
CA ASP A 27 -7.45 -1.13 -11.51
C ASP A 27 -8.00 -1.88 -10.30
N LEU A 28 -8.51 -1.11 -9.33
CA LEU A 28 -9.10 -1.61 -8.09
C LEU A 28 -10.63 -1.49 -8.05
N SER A 29 -11.27 -1.09 -9.16
CA SER A 29 -12.70 -0.81 -9.23
C SER A 29 -13.59 -1.97 -8.74
N ALA A 30 -13.18 -3.21 -9.00
CA ALA A 30 -13.86 -4.43 -8.55
C ALA A 30 -13.95 -4.56 -7.01
N TYR A 31 -13.05 -3.92 -6.26
CA TYR A 31 -13.01 -4.00 -4.79
C TYR A 31 -13.80 -2.87 -4.10
N HIS A 32 -14.37 -1.93 -4.85
CA HIS A 32 -15.07 -0.79 -4.28
C HIS A 32 -16.54 -1.07 -3.92
N HIS A 33 -17.13 -2.13 -4.47
CA HIS A 33 -18.56 -2.44 -4.33
C HIS A 33 -18.80 -3.93 -4.10
N GLY A 34 -19.98 -4.28 -3.58
CA GLY A 34 -20.45 -5.65 -3.36
C GLY A 34 -20.18 -6.15 -1.94
N PHE A 35 -21.08 -6.97 -1.41
CA PHE A 35 -21.05 -7.45 -0.01
C PHE A 35 -20.89 -6.32 1.02
N GLY A 36 -21.39 -5.11 0.73
CA GLY A 36 -21.32 -3.96 1.62
C GLY A 36 -19.98 -3.21 1.63
N ARG A 37 -19.03 -3.51 0.73
CA ARG A 37 -17.72 -2.83 0.65
C ARG A 37 -17.82 -1.32 0.44
N GLU A 38 -18.89 -0.88 -0.21
CA GLU A 38 -19.24 0.52 -0.44
C GLU A 38 -19.43 1.31 0.88
N LEU A 39 -19.88 0.66 1.95
CA LEU A 39 -20.04 1.29 3.28
C LEU A 39 -18.69 1.66 3.91
N PHE A 40 -17.61 1.02 3.49
CA PHE A 40 -16.27 1.16 4.07
C PHE A 40 -15.31 1.94 3.19
N GLY A 41 -15.81 2.59 2.12
CA GLY A 41 -14.99 3.31 1.15
C GLY A 41 -14.12 4.40 1.78
N TRP A 42 -14.67 5.16 2.73
CA TRP A 42 -13.93 6.20 3.45
C TRP A 42 -12.85 5.61 4.36
N LEU A 43 -13.19 4.59 5.17
CA LEU A 43 -12.24 3.93 6.07
C LEU A 43 -11.03 3.36 5.31
N ARG A 44 -11.24 2.77 4.12
CA ARG A 44 -10.15 2.23 3.28
C ARG A 44 -9.24 3.32 2.74
N ARG A 45 -9.78 4.47 2.35
CA ARG A 45 -8.99 5.62 1.86
C ARG A 45 -8.21 6.29 2.98
N SER A 46 -8.77 6.32 4.19
CA SER A 46 -8.19 7.01 5.33
C SER A 46 -7.28 6.14 6.20
N SER A 47 -7.05 4.87 5.85
CA SER A 47 -6.15 3.98 6.62
C SER A 47 -4.71 4.51 6.61
N SER A 48 -4.09 4.61 7.78
CA SER A 48 -2.67 4.95 7.94
C SER A 48 -1.75 3.81 7.50
N ASN A 49 -0.43 4.05 7.53
CA ASN A 49 0.55 3.01 7.21
C ASN A 49 0.46 1.84 8.20
N PRO A 50 0.77 0.59 7.79
CA PRO A 50 0.78 -0.56 8.69
C PRO A 50 1.77 -0.41 9.85
N GLU A 51 2.88 0.29 9.65
CA GLU A 51 3.84 0.62 10.72
C GLU A 51 3.25 1.55 11.79
N GLU A 52 2.18 2.27 11.45
CA GLU A 52 1.41 3.15 12.35
C GLU A 52 0.12 2.47 12.85
N GLY A 53 -0.05 1.17 12.58
CA GLY A 53 -1.19 0.38 13.05
C GLY A 53 -2.42 0.36 12.14
N ALA A 54 -2.32 0.86 10.89
CA ALA A 54 -3.41 0.85 9.90
C ALA A 54 -4.74 1.41 10.44
N SER A 55 -4.64 2.51 11.21
CA SER A 55 -5.80 3.17 11.82
C SER A 55 -6.43 4.16 10.86
N PHE A 56 -7.75 4.33 10.93
CA PHE A 56 -8.49 5.31 10.11
C PHE A 56 -8.95 6.55 10.91
N PHE A 57 -8.67 6.61 12.22
CA PHE A 57 -9.17 7.70 13.08
C PHE A 57 -8.31 8.98 13.04
N TRP A 58 -7.03 8.90 12.63
CA TRP A 58 -6.06 10.00 12.80
C TRP A 58 -5.07 10.15 11.65
N ASN A 59 -5.42 9.69 10.44
CA ASN A 59 -4.53 9.83 9.29
C ASN A 59 -4.52 11.29 8.80
N HIS A 60 -3.39 11.98 8.97
CA HIS A 60 -3.20 13.38 8.61
C HIS A 60 -3.05 13.61 7.09
N GLU A 61 -2.86 12.55 6.31
CA GLU A 61 -2.66 12.60 4.86
C GLU A 61 -3.90 12.17 4.05
N ALA A 62 -5.01 11.85 4.72
CA ALA A 62 -6.25 11.31 4.13
C ALA A 62 -7.23 12.35 3.59
#